data_AF-A0A671ES12-F1
#
_entry.id   AF-A0A671ES12-F1
#
_cell.length_a   1.000
_cell.length_b   1.000
_cell.length_c   1.000
_cell.angle_alpha   90.00
_cell.angle_beta   90.00
_cell.angle_gamma   90.00
#
_symmetry.space_group_name_H-M   'P 1'
#
loop_
_entity.id
_entity.type
_entity.pdbx_description
1 polymer ?
#
loop_
_entity_poly.entity_id
_entity_poly.type
_entity_poly.pdbx_seq_one_letter_code
_entity_poly.pdbx_strand_id
1 'polypeptide(L)'
;GWRGPLIYILGLCFPGCFSIRGPASVRGREQGSLTVQCRYDPKWKNYVKWWCKGAVWSSCQILVKTTESEWEKDRVSIRDNQRSHIFTVTMKELRRDDADTYWCGIERSGVDLAVQVVVIIDPGKRMWTPRLGWAATVPGGAEGPDLSAISHRTHYILLVFVKVPVLLILVGAILWLKGLRGSPRNQLHTLCA
;
A
#
# COMPACT_ATOMS: atom_id res chain seq x y z
N GLY A 1 -18.89 36.44 30.70
CA GLY A 1 -18.26 35.15 30.29
C GLY A 1 -19.38 34.22 29.85
N TRP A 2 -19.26 33.38 28.83
CA TRP A 2 -18.12 32.84 28.11
C TRP A 2 -18.49 32.78 26.62
N ARG A 3 -17.59 33.23 25.74
CA ARG A 3 -17.60 32.84 24.32
C ARG A 3 -16.86 31.51 24.22
N GLY A 4 -17.58 30.40 24.31
CA GLY A 4 -17.01 29.09 23.98
C GLY A 4 -16.87 29.00 22.45
N PRO A 5 -15.69 28.71 21.89
CA PRO A 5 -15.55 28.53 20.46
C PRO A 5 -16.28 27.25 20.06
N LEU A 6 -17.19 27.41 19.11
CA LEU A 6 -17.88 26.39 18.35
C LEU A 6 -16.90 25.27 17.95
N ILE A 7 -17.02 24.11 18.61
CA ILE A 7 -16.44 22.84 18.17
C ILE A 7 -17.18 22.46 16.88
N TYR A 8 -16.64 22.90 15.75
CA TYR A 8 -16.96 22.40 14.41
C TYR A 8 -15.64 22.19 13.65
N ILE A 9 -14.89 21.14 14.01
CA ILE A 9 -13.89 20.56 13.10
C ILE A 9 -14.10 19.03 13.01
N LEU A 10 -15.36 18.61 12.89
CA LEU A 10 -15.72 17.40 12.15
C LEU A 10 -16.27 17.87 10.81
N GLY A 11 -15.44 17.92 9.76
CA GLY A 11 -15.94 18.34 8.45
C GLY A 11 -14.97 18.81 7.38
N LEU A 12 -13.65 18.56 7.46
CA LEU A 12 -12.77 18.74 6.30
C LEU A 12 -12.59 17.45 5.52
N CYS A 13 -13.68 16.78 5.16
CA CYS A 13 -13.69 16.08 3.89
C CYS A 13 -14.05 17.14 2.84
N PHE A 14 -13.04 17.90 2.39
CA PHE A 14 -13.22 18.78 1.23
C PHE A 14 -13.81 17.92 0.11
N PRO A 15 -14.89 18.34 -0.58
CA PRO A 15 -15.41 17.64 -1.73
C PRO A 15 -14.34 17.65 -2.83
N GLY A 16 -13.49 16.60 -2.86
CA GLY A 16 -12.33 16.57 -3.76
C GLY A 16 -11.17 15.64 -3.36
N CYS A 17 -11.32 14.78 -2.35
CA CYS A 17 -10.15 14.06 -1.81
C CYS A 17 -9.59 12.89 -2.67
N PHE A 18 -10.11 12.58 -3.86
CA PHE A 18 -9.66 11.37 -4.57
C PHE A 18 -9.36 11.64 -6.04
N SER A 19 -8.12 12.05 -6.32
CA SER A 19 -7.59 12.22 -7.67
C SER A 19 -7.56 10.93 -8.50
N ILE A 20 -7.65 9.79 -7.84
CA ILE A 20 -7.94 8.48 -8.43
C ILE A 20 -8.95 7.76 -7.52
N ARG A 21 -9.91 7.05 -8.13
CA ARG A 21 -10.98 6.29 -7.47
C ARG A 21 -11.11 4.93 -8.15
N GLY A 22 -11.26 3.88 -7.36
CA GLY A 22 -11.48 2.53 -7.83
C GLY A 22 -12.40 1.76 -6.88
N PRO A 23 -12.82 0.54 -7.22
CA PRO A 23 -13.57 -0.31 -6.32
C PRO A 23 -12.70 -0.72 -5.12
N ALA A 24 -13.30 -0.80 -3.92
CA ALA A 24 -12.58 -1.29 -2.74
C ALA A 24 -12.18 -2.77 -2.88
N SER A 25 -13.01 -3.56 -3.54
CA SER A 25 -12.73 -4.95 -3.87
C SER A 25 -13.41 -5.37 -5.16
N VAL A 26 -12.87 -6.41 -5.78
CA VAL A 26 -13.47 -7.10 -6.93
C VAL A 26 -13.39 -8.60 -6.71
N ARG A 27 -14.38 -9.31 -7.23
CA ARG A 27 -14.48 -10.76 -7.10
C ARG A 27 -14.50 -11.41 -8.47
N GLY A 28 -13.67 -12.40 -8.67
CA GLY A 28 -13.64 -13.22 -9.88
C GLY A 28 -13.66 -14.70 -9.51
N ARG A 29 -14.00 -15.56 -10.47
CA ARG A 29 -13.96 -17.00 -10.28
C ARG A 29 -12.70 -17.58 -10.90
N GLU A 30 -12.12 -18.60 -10.29
CA GLU A 30 -11.04 -19.40 -10.86
C GLU A 30 -11.36 -19.83 -12.30
N GLN A 31 -10.38 -19.73 -13.20
CA GLN A 31 -10.46 -19.87 -14.66
C GLN A 31 -11.30 -18.82 -15.39
N GLY A 32 -12.00 -17.95 -14.67
CA GLY A 32 -12.76 -16.84 -15.22
C GLY A 32 -11.90 -15.60 -15.49
N SER A 33 -12.57 -14.46 -15.61
CA SER A 33 -11.95 -13.14 -15.73
C SER A 33 -12.61 -12.14 -14.79
N LEU A 34 -11.88 -11.07 -14.49
CA LEU A 34 -12.42 -9.91 -13.78
C LEU A 34 -11.90 -8.62 -14.40
N THR A 35 -12.63 -7.54 -14.14
CA THR A 35 -12.32 -6.21 -14.65
C THR A 35 -12.33 -5.21 -13.52
N VAL A 36 -11.32 -4.36 -13.47
CA VAL A 36 -11.18 -3.26 -12.51
C VAL A 36 -11.24 -1.96 -13.27
N GLN A 37 -12.11 -1.04 -12.85
CA GLN A 37 -12.23 0.28 -13.42
C GLN A 37 -11.73 1.33 -12.43
N CYS A 38 -10.74 2.10 -12.86
CA CYS A 38 -10.12 3.14 -12.05
C CYS A 38 -10.29 4.49 -12.73
N ARG A 39 -11.11 5.33 -12.09
CA ARG A 39 -11.45 6.68 -12.54
C ARG A 39 -10.44 7.68 -12.00
N TYR A 40 -10.05 8.66 -12.79
CA TYR A 40 -9.07 9.66 -12.39
C TYR A 40 -9.51 11.08 -12.77
N ASP A 41 -8.93 12.08 -12.13
CA ASP A 41 -9.18 13.48 -12.47
C ASP A 41 -8.63 13.83 -13.86
N PRO A 42 -9.30 14.67 -14.66
CA PRO A 42 -8.87 15.02 -16.02
C PRO A 42 -7.42 15.50 -16.16
N LYS A 43 -6.85 16.11 -15.10
CA LYS A 43 -5.44 16.54 -15.05
C LYS A 43 -4.43 15.41 -15.26
N TRP A 44 -4.83 14.16 -15.01
CA TRP A 44 -3.98 12.97 -15.16
C TRP A 44 -4.15 12.24 -16.51
N LYS A 45 -4.87 12.84 -17.46
CA LYS A 45 -5.16 12.25 -18.78
C LYS A 45 -3.92 11.69 -19.48
N ASN A 46 -2.84 12.47 -19.55
CA ASN A 46 -1.64 12.11 -20.32
C ASN A 46 -0.56 11.40 -19.50
N TYR A 47 -0.86 11.03 -18.26
CA TYR A 47 0.08 10.33 -17.38
C TYR A 47 -0.03 8.82 -17.54
N VAL A 48 1.06 8.11 -17.27
CA VAL A 48 1.09 6.65 -17.32
C VAL A 48 0.19 6.08 -16.22
N LYS A 49 -0.67 5.13 -16.59
CA LYS A 49 -1.47 4.35 -15.65
C LYS A 49 -0.82 2.99 -15.48
N TRP A 50 -0.93 2.41 -14.29
CA TRP A 50 -0.37 1.10 -14.02
C TRP A 50 -1.20 0.29 -13.04
N TRP A 51 -0.98 -1.03 -13.06
CA TRP A 51 -1.59 -2.01 -12.17
C TRP A 51 -0.50 -2.78 -11.44
N CYS A 52 -0.55 -2.80 -10.11
CA CYS A 52 0.52 -3.32 -9.27
C CYS A 52 0.00 -4.29 -8.23
N LYS A 53 0.70 -5.41 -8.02
CA LYS A 53 0.33 -6.47 -7.07
C LYS A 53 1.19 -6.40 -5.82
N GLY A 54 0.56 -6.46 -4.64
CA GLY A 54 1.22 -6.56 -3.35
C GLY A 54 0.67 -5.58 -2.31
N ALA A 55 0.65 -6.00 -1.05
CA ALA A 55 0.09 -5.21 0.06
C ALA A 55 0.85 -3.90 0.34
N VAL A 56 2.17 -3.87 0.10
CA VAL A 56 3.01 -2.70 0.36
C VAL A 56 3.17 -1.88 -0.92
N TRP A 57 2.56 -0.70 -0.95
CA TRP A 57 2.56 0.21 -2.11
C TRP A 57 3.96 0.50 -2.68
N SER A 58 4.93 0.83 -1.82
CA SER A 58 6.27 1.25 -2.25
C SER A 58 7.12 0.14 -2.88
N SER A 59 6.69 -1.11 -2.77
CA SER A 59 7.44 -2.28 -3.24
C SER A 59 6.54 -3.29 -3.94
N CYS A 60 5.36 -2.87 -4.40
CA CYS A 60 4.47 -3.74 -5.15
C CYS A 60 5.08 -4.07 -6.52
N GLN A 61 4.69 -5.20 -7.11
CA GLN A 61 5.14 -5.62 -8.43
C GLN A 61 4.23 -5.03 -9.51
N ILE A 62 4.75 -4.11 -10.34
CA ILE A 62 4.01 -3.57 -11.48
C ILE A 62 3.81 -4.69 -12.50
N LEU A 63 2.55 -5.05 -12.75
CA LEU A 63 2.17 -6.10 -13.68
C LEU A 63 1.99 -5.54 -15.10
N VAL A 64 1.37 -4.36 -15.23
CA VAL A 64 1.06 -3.72 -16.51
C VAL A 64 1.02 -2.19 -16.41
N LYS A 65 1.42 -1.44 -17.47
CA LYS A 65 1.35 0.04 -17.55
C LYS A 65 0.98 0.56 -18.95
N THR A 66 0.54 1.80 -19.12
CA THR A 66 0.04 2.29 -20.43
C THR A 66 1.11 2.80 -21.43
N THR A 67 2.41 2.81 -21.09
CA THR A 67 3.47 3.41 -21.95
C THR A 67 3.80 2.62 -23.21
N GLU A 68 3.56 1.33 -23.20
CA GLU A 68 3.64 0.48 -24.39
C GLU A 68 2.20 0.34 -24.89
N SER A 69 1.98 0.49 -26.19
CA SER A 69 0.66 0.40 -26.83
C SER A 69 -0.16 -0.75 -26.26
N GLU A 70 -1.13 -0.44 -25.39
CA GLU A 70 -2.09 -1.34 -24.74
C GLU A 70 -1.62 -2.81 -24.64
N TRP A 71 -0.53 -3.05 -23.90
CA TRP A 71 0.05 -4.38 -23.82
C TRP A 71 -0.73 -5.30 -22.88
N GLU A 72 -1.06 -6.47 -23.40
CA GLU A 72 -1.39 -7.66 -22.64
C GLU A 72 -0.07 -8.37 -22.33
N LYS A 73 0.25 -8.57 -21.05
CA LYS A 73 1.33 -9.49 -20.65
C LYS A 73 0.72 -10.59 -19.81
N ASP A 74 1.12 -11.80 -20.14
CA ASP A 74 0.62 -13.03 -19.56
C ASP A 74 -0.90 -13.12 -19.69
N ARG A 75 -1.62 -12.62 -18.67
CA ARG A 75 -3.07 -12.70 -18.52
C ARG A 75 -3.70 -11.38 -18.08
N VAL A 76 -2.91 -10.30 -18.06
CA VAL A 76 -3.31 -8.99 -17.54
C VAL A 76 -3.13 -7.94 -18.61
N SER A 77 -4.19 -7.15 -18.85
CA SER A 77 -4.16 -6.02 -19.79
C SER A 77 -4.64 -4.74 -19.12
N ILE A 78 -4.15 -3.60 -19.61
CA ILE A 78 -4.58 -2.27 -19.19
C ILE A 78 -4.94 -1.42 -20.40
N ARG A 79 -6.03 -0.68 -20.28
CA ARG A 79 -6.50 0.26 -21.30
C ARG A 79 -6.96 1.56 -20.68
N ASP A 80 -6.46 2.69 -21.16
CA ASP A 80 -6.86 4.01 -20.68
C ASP A 80 -7.87 4.67 -21.63
N ASN A 81 -9.12 4.80 -21.19
CA ASN A 81 -10.09 5.63 -21.90
C ASN A 81 -9.98 7.09 -21.43
N GLN A 82 -9.15 7.84 -22.14
CA GLN A 82 -8.89 9.26 -21.86
C GLN A 82 -10.10 10.19 -22.04
N ARG A 83 -11.17 9.75 -22.74
CA ARG A 83 -12.40 10.54 -22.90
C ARG A 83 -13.29 10.44 -21.66
N SER A 84 -13.39 9.26 -21.05
CA SER A 84 -14.16 9.05 -19.83
C SER A 84 -13.33 9.21 -18.54
N HIS A 85 -12.01 9.37 -18.69
CA HIS A 85 -11.04 9.40 -17.58
C HIS A 85 -11.11 8.15 -16.70
N ILE A 86 -11.23 7.00 -17.35
CA ILE A 86 -11.29 5.68 -16.70
C ILE A 86 -10.30 4.78 -17.42
N PHE A 87 -9.30 4.29 -16.68
CA PHE A 87 -8.51 3.16 -17.16
C PHE A 87 -9.06 1.86 -16.59
N THR A 88 -9.01 0.83 -17.41
CA THR A 88 -9.60 -0.49 -17.16
C THR A 88 -8.49 -1.52 -17.17
N VAL A 89 -8.42 -2.31 -16.11
CA VAL A 89 -7.54 -3.47 -16.01
C VAL A 89 -8.39 -4.73 -16.18
N THR A 90 -7.96 -5.64 -17.03
CA THR A 90 -8.62 -6.95 -17.20
C THR A 90 -7.65 -8.05 -16.81
N MET A 91 -8.08 -8.96 -15.95
CA MET A 91 -7.33 -10.15 -15.56
C MET A 91 -8.08 -11.38 -16.06
N LYS A 92 -7.42 -12.24 -16.84
CA LYS A 92 -7.99 -13.45 -17.44
C LYS A 92 -7.42 -14.72 -16.80
N GLU A 93 -8.09 -15.85 -17.05
CA GLU A 93 -7.70 -17.19 -16.60
C GLU A 93 -7.28 -17.20 -15.12
N LEU A 94 -8.13 -16.62 -14.27
CA LEU A 94 -7.82 -16.33 -12.87
C LEU A 94 -7.40 -17.60 -12.11
N ARG A 95 -6.37 -17.47 -11.27
CA ARG A 95 -5.84 -18.53 -10.40
C ARG A 95 -6.05 -18.13 -8.94
N ARG A 96 -6.04 -19.10 -8.03
CA ARG A 96 -6.18 -18.80 -6.59
C ARG A 96 -5.09 -17.85 -6.07
N ASP A 97 -3.88 -18.00 -6.59
CA ASP A 97 -2.74 -17.15 -6.23
C ASP A 97 -2.84 -15.72 -6.79
N ASP A 98 -3.83 -15.43 -7.63
CA ASP A 98 -4.16 -14.06 -8.03
C ASP A 98 -4.96 -13.31 -6.95
N ALA A 99 -5.41 -13.98 -5.87
CA ALA A 99 -6.03 -13.30 -4.73
C ALA A 99 -4.96 -12.53 -3.92
N ASP A 100 -5.03 -11.21 -3.93
CA ASP A 100 -4.08 -10.34 -3.24
C ASP A 100 -4.65 -8.90 -3.12
N THR A 101 -3.89 -8.03 -2.47
CA THR A 101 -4.02 -6.59 -2.57
C THR A 101 -3.36 -6.08 -3.84
N TYR A 102 -4.07 -5.24 -4.58
CA TYR A 102 -3.57 -4.59 -5.77
C TYR A 102 -3.73 -3.08 -5.68
N TRP A 103 -3.08 -2.38 -6.60
CA TRP A 103 -3.15 -0.94 -6.70
C TRP A 103 -3.35 -0.49 -8.14
N CYS A 104 -4.34 0.37 -8.33
CA CYS A 104 -4.42 1.25 -9.48
C CYS A 104 -3.53 2.46 -9.22
N GLY A 105 -2.58 2.72 -10.13
CA GLY A 105 -1.61 3.79 -9.97
C GLY A 105 -1.50 4.73 -11.16
N ILE A 106 -1.05 5.95 -10.88
CA ILE A 106 -0.69 6.97 -11.87
C ILE A 106 0.72 7.42 -11.58
N GLU A 107 1.61 7.19 -12.54
CA GLU A 107 3.01 7.63 -12.48
C GLU A 107 3.07 9.15 -12.55
N ARG A 108 3.76 9.80 -11.61
CA ARG A 108 4.02 11.25 -11.65
C ARG A 108 5.34 11.58 -10.97
N SER A 109 5.87 12.77 -11.23
CA SER A 109 7.03 13.26 -10.48
C SER A 109 6.71 13.33 -8.98
N GLY A 110 7.55 12.71 -8.16
CA GLY A 110 7.36 12.60 -6.70
C GLY A 110 6.65 11.32 -6.29
N VAL A 111 5.72 11.41 -5.33
CA VAL A 111 4.96 10.24 -4.84
C VAL A 111 3.79 9.97 -5.77
N ASP A 112 3.75 8.80 -6.42
CA ASP A 112 2.66 8.36 -7.29
C ASP A 112 1.28 8.40 -6.61
N LEU A 113 0.22 8.52 -7.42
CA LEU A 113 -1.15 8.43 -6.94
C LEU A 113 -1.65 7.00 -6.98
N ALA A 114 -2.33 6.58 -5.93
CA ALA A 114 -2.70 5.20 -5.66
C ALA A 114 -4.16 5.07 -5.24
N VAL A 115 -4.83 3.99 -5.66
CA VAL A 115 -5.98 3.46 -4.93
C VAL A 115 -5.86 1.95 -4.80
N GLN A 116 -6.08 1.45 -3.59
CA GLN A 116 -6.04 0.04 -3.27
C GLN A 116 -7.29 -0.67 -3.79
N VAL A 117 -7.12 -1.90 -4.26
CA VAL A 117 -8.20 -2.79 -4.70
C VAL A 117 -7.89 -4.20 -4.18
N VAL A 118 -8.80 -4.78 -3.40
CA VAL A 118 -8.67 -6.18 -2.96
C VAL A 118 -9.24 -7.11 -4.03
N VAL A 119 -8.44 -8.05 -4.53
CA VAL A 119 -8.89 -9.05 -5.51
C VAL A 119 -9.20 -10.36 -4.78
N ILE A 120 -10.44 -10.82 -4.93
CA ILE A 120 -10.94 -12.05 -4.29
C ILE A 120 -11.22 -13.08 -5.38
N ILE A 121 -10.67 -14.28 -5.25
CA ILE A 121 -10.88 -15.37 -6.21
C ILE A 121 -11.72 -16.48 -5.59
N ASP A 122 -12.89 -16.71 -6.19
CA ASP A 122 -13.78 -17.80 -5.82
C ASP A 122 -13.36 -19.12 -6.47
N PRO A 123 -13.53 -20.26 -5.77
CA PRO A 123 -13.20 -21.56 -6.34
C PRO A 123 -14.04 -21.85 -7.60
N GLY A 124 -13.39 -22.56 -8.54
CA GLY A 124 -14.04 -23.06 -9.75
C GLY A 124 -15.21 -23.99 -9.43
N LYS A 125 -16.05 -24.30 -10.44
CA LYS A 125 -16.99 -25.42 -10.29
C LYS A 125 -16.13 -26.67 -10.08
N ARG A 126 -16.31 -27.40 -8.98
CA ARG A 126 -15.70 -28.73 -8.86
C ARG A 126 -16.25 -29.56 -10.00
N MET A 127 -15.42 -29.90 -10.97
CA MET A 127 -15.78 -30.97 -11.89
C MET A 127 -15.80 -32.22 -11.02
N TRP A 128 -16.99 -32.75 -10.75
CA TRP A 128 -17.12 -34.06 -10.12
C TRP A 128 -16.59 -35.07 -11.13
N THR A 129 -15.29 -35.35 -11.07
CA THR A 129 -14.75 -36.54 -11.70
C THR A 129 -15.25 -37.74 -10.90
N PRO A 130 -15.97 -38.70 -11.51
CA PRO A 130 -16.20 -39.98 -10.86
C PRO A 130 -14.81 -40.54 -10.54
N ARG A 131 -14.50 -40.71 -9.25
CA ARG A 131 -13.26 -41.35 -8.83
C ARG A 131 -13.34 -42.81 -9.26
N LEU A 132 -12.61 -43.22 -10.30
CA LEU A 132 -12.14 -44.61 -10.33
C LEU A 132 -11.19 -44.75 -9.14
N GLY A 133 -11.61 -45.56 -8.18
CA GLY A 133 -10.91 -45.73 -6.91
C GLY A 133 -9.55 -46.37 -7.10
N TRP A 134 -8.50 -45.64 -6.73
CA TRP A 134 -7.26 -46.23 -6.24
C TRP A 134 -7.02 -45.70 -4.83
N ALA A 135 -7.06 -46.62 -3.88
CA ALA A 135 -6.66 -46.39 -2.50
C ALA A 135 -5.15 -46.15 -2.50
N ALA A 136 -4.74 -44.89 -2.37
CA ALA A 136 -3.35 -44.52 -2.12
C ALA A 136 -3.13 -44.47 -0.60
N THR A 137 -2.23 -45.33 -0.13
CA THR A 137 -1.65 -45.37 1.20
C THR A 137 -1.23 -43.97 1.67
N VAL A 138 -1.59 -43.61 2.92
CA VAL A 138 -1.21 -42.36 3.57
C VAL A 138 0.18 -42.49 4.20
N PRO A 139 1.18 -41.67 3.83
CA PRO A 139 2.30 -41.36 4.70
C PRO A 139 1.97 -40.09 5.50
N GLY A 140 2.18 -40.17 6.81
CA GLY A 140 1.93 -39.07 7.74
C GLY A 140 2.96 -37.94 7.69
N GLY A 141 2.58 -36.84 8.35
CA GLY A 141 3.48 -35.88 9.00
C GLY A 141 4.23 -34.91 8.10
N ALA A 142 3.75 -33.66 8.03
CA ALA A 142 4.60 -32.50 7.76
C ALA A 142 4.02 -31.26 8.45
N GLU A 143 4.92 -30.55 9.10
CA GLU A 143 4.72 -29.57 10.17
C GLU A 143 4.06 -28.27 9.70
N GLY A 144 3.27 -27.66 10.59
CA GLY A 144 2.76 -26.31 10.40
C GLY A 144 3.88 -25.26 10.47
N PRO A 145 3.67 -24.06 9.89
CA PRO A 145 4.69 -23.02 9.89
C PRO A 145 5.02 -22.58 11.32
N ASP A 146 6.31 -22.67 11.65
CA ASP A 146 6.93 -22.34 12.92
C ASP A 146 6.63 -20.88 13.32
N LEU A 147 5.82 -20.72 14.37
CA LEU A 147 5.34 -19.43 14.88
C LEU A 147 6.48 -18.57 15.48
N SER A 148 7.68 -19.13 15.62
CA SER A 148 8.88 -18.44 16.10
C SER A 148 9.44 -17.44 15.08
N ALA A 149 9.28 -17.69 13.77
CA ALA A 149 9.83 -16.84 12.71
C ALA A 149 9.07 -15.51 12.54
N ILE A 150 7.76 -15.49 12.82
CA ILE A 150 6.92 -14.30 12.75
C ILE A 150 7.15 -13.38 13.96
N SER A 151 7.39 -13.99 15.14
CA SER A 151 7.66 -13.28 16.39
C SER A 151 8.99 -12.53 16.36
N HIS A 152 10.05 -13.15 15.83
CA HIS A 152 11.37 -12.52 15.75
C HIS A 152 11.40 -11.28 14.82
N ARG A 153 10.61 -11.31 13.74
CA ARG A 153 10.55 -10.21 12.75
C ARG A 153 9.78 -8.99 13.26
N THR A 154 8.68 -9.20 13.98
CA THR A 154 7.91 -8.10 14.58
C THR A 154 8.64 -7.47 15.77
N HIS A 155 9.33 -8.27 16.58
CA HIS A 155 10.12 -7.76 17.70
C HIS A 155 11.34 -6.92 17.24
N TYR A 156 12.01 -7.31 16.15
CA TYR A 156 13.11 -6.53 15.58
C TYR A 156 12.66 -5.17 15.05
N ILE A 157 11.52 -5.12 14.33
CA ILE A 157 10.97 -3.87 13.77
C ILE A 157 10.57 -2.91 14.90
N LEU A 158 9.88 -3.38 15.94
CA LEU A 158 9.54 -2.54 17.10
C LEU A 158 10.78 -2.01 17.83
N LEU A 159 11.82 -2.83 17.99
CA LEU A 159 13.06 -2.41 18.65
C LEU A 159 13.78 -1.29 17.88
N VAL A 160 13.86 -1.38 16.55
CA VAL A 160 14.54 -0.35 15.74
C VAL A 160 13.72 0.94 15.68
N PHE A 161 12.42 0.86 15.39
CA PHE A 161 11.57 2.04 15.23
C PHE A 161 11.25 2.76 16.56
N VAL A 162 11.31 2.08 17.71
CA VAL A 162 11.06 2.72 19.01
C VAL A 162 12.36 3.15 19.69
N LYS A 163 13.41 2.32 19.70
CA LYS A 163 14.64 2.67 20.44
C LYS A 163 15.47 3.74 19.74
N VAL A 164 15.52 3.75 18.40
CA VAL A 164 16.34 4.74 17.68
C VAL A 164 15.81 6.17 17.88
N PRO A 165 14.50 6.46 17.72
CA PRO A 165 13.98 7.80 18.00
C PRO A 165 14.15 8.21 19.47
N VAL A 166 13.95 7.28 20.42
CA VAL A 166 14.13 7.57 21.85
C VAL A 166 15.59 7.92 22.15
N LEU A 167 16.56 7.21 21.58
CA LEU A 167 17.99 7.52 21.74
C LEU A 167 18.35 8.88 21.14
N LEU A 168 17.83 9.21 19.95
CA LEU A 168 18.07 10.53 19.33
C LEU A 168 17.46 11.67 20.16
N ILE A 169 16.26 11.46 20.72
CA ILE A 169 15.62 12.42 21.63
C ILE A 169 16.45 12.59 22.91
N LEU A 170 16.95 11.49 23.50
CA LEU A 170 17.79 11.54 24.70
C LEU A 170 19.12 12.25 24.45
N VAL A 171 19.80 11.96 23.33
CA VAL A 171 21.04 12.64 22.94
C VAL A 171 20.77 14.12 22.70
N GLY A 172 19.67 14.46 22.00
CA GLY A 172 19.23 15.84 21.82
C GLY A 172 18.98 16.57 23.14
N ALA A 173 18.30 15.92 24.09
CA ALA A 173 18.04 16.47 25.42
C ALA A 173 19.32 16.65 26.24
N ILE A 174 20.27 15.71 26.17
CA ILE A 174 21.57 15.82 26.84
C ILE A 174 22.40 16.96 26.25
N LEU A 175 22.44 17.09 24.93
CA LEU A 175 23.12 18.19 24.24
C LEU A 175 22.48 19.54 24.59
N TRP A 176 21.15 19.60 24.67
CA TRP A 176 20.41 20.78 25.11
C TRP A 176 20.74 21.15 26.55
N LEU A 177 20.75 20.18 27.48
CA LEU A 177 21.10 20.40 28.89
C LEU A 177 22.57 20.84 29.06
N LYS A 178 23.48 20.31 28.25
CA LYS A 178 24.89 20.76 28.22
C LYS A 178 25.01 22.17 27.64
N GLY A 179 24.21 22.53 26.64
CA GLY A 179 24.11 23.90 26.13
C GLY A 179 23.57 24.89 27.17
N LEU A 180 22.60 24.47 27.99
CA LEU A 180 22.08 25.27 29.10
C LEU A 180 23.07 25.39 30.27
N ARG A 181 23.91 24.39 30.51
CA ARG A 181 25.00 24.44 31.50
C ARG A 181 26.27 25.16 31.00
N GLY A 182 26.39 25.37 29.68
CA GLY A 182 27.51 26.04 29.02
C GLY A 182 27.39 27.56 28.94
N SER A 183 26.42 28.18 29.62
CA SER A 183 26.33 29.64 29.71
C SER A 183 26.72 30.13 31.11
N PRO A 184 27.98 30.54 31.35
CA PRO A 184 28.33 31.32 32.51
C PRO A 184 27.96 32.77 32.27
N ARG A 185 27.04 33.25 33.11
CA ARG A 185 26.85 34.66 33.45
C ARG A 185 28.18 35.21 33.98
N ASN A 186 28.77 36.18 33.30
CA ASN A 186 29.63 37.21 33.90
C ASN A 186 29.65 38.47 33.03
N GLN A 187 28.66 39.33 33.27
CA GLN A 187 28.78 40.77 33.12
C GLN A 187 29.32 41.31 34.44
N LEU A 188 30.64 41.50 34.57
CA LEU A 188 31.24 42.54 35.40
C LEU A 188 32.76 42.63 35.18
N HIS A 189 33.22 43.87 34.94
CA HIS A 189 34.60 44.39 34.98
C HIS A 189 35.55 44.01 33.82
N THR A 190 35.88 45.00 32.98
CA THR A 190 37.22 45.62 32.93
C THR A 190 37.14 46.97 32.20
N LEU A 191 37.52 48.03 32.92
CA LEU A 191 37.77 49.40 32.49
C LEU A 191 39.14 49.52 31.80
N CYS A 192 39.25 50.52 30.91
CA CYS A 192 40.45 51.29 30.53
C CYS A 192 41.69 50.56 29.98
N ALA A 193 42.00 50.81 28.70
CA ALA A 193 43.26 51.38 28.21
C ALA A 193 43.04 51.95 26.81
#